data_AF-K1TG93-F1
#
_entry.id   AF-K1TG93-F1
#
_cell.length_a   1.000
_cell.length_b   1.000
_cell.length_c   1.000
_cell.angle_alpha   90.00
_cell.angle_beta   90.00
_cell.angle_gamma   90.00
#
_symmetry.space_group_name_H-M   'P 1'
#
loop_
_entity.id
_entity.type
_entity.pdbx_description
1 polymer ?
#
loop_
_entity_poly.entity_id
_entity_poly.type
_entity_poly.pdbx_seq_one_letter_code
_entity_poly.pdbx_strand_id
1 'polypeptide(L)'
;LGDGVGSMVGAVFGGCPNTTYGESVGCVAITGNASVVTILATAIMAIIISFFGPFVTFLASIPNCVMGGVCITLYGFIAVSGLKMIQKVNLDENRNLFVVAVILIAGIGGLTINFGSITLTSIACALILGIITNSILPKDKEISAAE
;
A
#
# COMPACT_ATOMS: atom_id res chain seq x y z
N LEU A 1 -5.22 -4.11 13.02
CA LEU A 1 -5.39 -3.49 14.36
C LEU A 1 -4.19 -2.62 14.73
N GLY A 2 -2.96 -3.15 14.70
CA GLY A 2 -1.74 -2.38 14.99
C GLY A 2 -1.60 -1.08 14.20
N ASP A 3 -1.69 -1.13 12.86
CA ASP A 3 -1.61 0.07 11.99
C ASP A 3 -2.69 1.10 12.30
N GLY A 4 -3.90 0.65 12.66
CA GLY A 4 -5.01 1.52 13.03
C GLY A 4 -4.76 2.26 14.34
N VAL A 5 -4.36 1.52 15.40
CA VAL A 5 -4.04 2.12 16.71
C VAL A 5 -2.82 3.04 16.59
N GLY A 6 -1.78 2.61 15.86
CA GLY A 6 -0.59 3.42 15.63
C GLY A 6 -0.89 4.71 14.88
N SER A 7 -1.78 4.67 13.89
CA SER A 7 -2.23 5.87 13.17
C SER A 7 -3.09 6.78 14.04
N MET A 8 -3.94 6.23 14.92
CA MET A 8 -4.73 7.03 15.87
C MET A 8 -3.83 7.78 16.86
N VAL A 9 -2.85 7.08 17.45
CA VAL A 9 -1.87 7.70 18.34
C VAL A 9 -1.04 8.74 17.57
N GLY A 10 -0.55 8.40 16.38
CA GLY A 10 0.19 9.32 15.51
C GLY A 10 -0.59 10.59 15.19
N ALA A 11 -1.88 10.47 14.84
CA ALA A 11 -2.75 11.60 14.53
C ALA A 11 -2.93 12.56 15.72
N VAL A 12 -2.97 12.04 16.97
CA VAL A 12 -3.01 12.88 18.18
C VAL A 12 -1.75 13.76 18.31
N PHE A 13 -0.61 13.26 17.86
CA PHE A 13 0.66 14.01 17.83
C PHE A 13 0.92 14.74 16.49
N GLY A 14 -0.08 14.82 15.60
CA GLY A 14 0.03 15.52 14.30
C GLY A 14 0.74 14.71 13.20
N GLY A 15 0.93 13.41 13.39
CA GLY A 15 1.48 12.50 12.40
C GLY A 15 0.48 12.10 11.31
N CYS A 16 1.00 11.74 10.14
CA CYS A 16 0.22 11.18 9.04
C CYS A 16 -0.21 9.72 9.33
N PRO A 17 -1.22 9.19 8.62
CA PRO A 17 -1.61 7.79 8.71
C PRO A 17 -0.43 6.87 8.34
N ASN A 18 -0.21 5.84 9.15
CA ASN A 18 0.87 4.88 8.96
C ASN A 18 0.35 3.58 8.35
N THR A 19 1.21 2.89 7.62
CA THR A 19 0.93 1.57 7.06
C THR A 19 2.19 0.72 7.08
N THR A 20 2.03 -0.59 6.97
CA THR A 20 3.16 -1.51 6.83
C THR A 20 3.87 -1.28 5.49
N TYR A 21 5.16 -0.94 5.55
CA TYR A 21 5.98 -0.71 4.36
C TYR A 21 6.44 -2.02 3.70
N GLY A 22 6.32 -2.11 2.37
CA GLY A 22 6.74 -3.31 1.63
C GLY A 22 8.25 -3.56 1.65
N GLU A 23 9.06 -2.50 1.79
CA GLU A 23 10.51 -2.57 1.85
C GLU A 23 11.02 -3.22 3.14
N SER A 24 10.34 -3.02 4.28
CA SER A 24 10.71 -3.65 5.55
C SER A 24 10.40 -5.14 5.53
N VAL A 25 9.26 -5.52 4.94
CA VAL A 25 8.90 -6.93 4.69
C VAL A 25 9.91 -7.58 3.72
N GLY A 26 10.33 -6.86 2.68
CA GLY A 26 11.39 -7.31 1.76
C GLY A 26 12.73 -7.52 2.45
N CYS A 27 13.14 -6.61 3.34
CA CYS A 27 14.37 -6.74 4.12
C CYS A 27 14.35 -7.96 5.04
N VAL A 28 13.20 -8.23 5.68
CA VAL A 28 13.01 -9.45 6.49
C VAL A 28 13.11 -10.72 5.64
N ALA A 29 12.56 -10.70 4.42
CA ALA A 29 12.66 -11.83 3.49
C ALA A 29 14.10 -12.11 3.03
N ILE A 30 14.95 -11.08 2.90
CA ILE A 30 16.37 -11.22 2.51
C ILE A 30 17.23 -11.64 3.70
N THR A 31 17.03 -11.00 4.86
CA THR A 31 17.85 -11.25 6.06
C THR A 31 17.45 -12.51 6.81
N GLY A 32 16.26 -13.06 6.55
CA GLY A 32 15.71 -14.23 7.22
C GLY A 32 15.38 -14.01 8.70
N ASN A 33 15.53 -12.79 9.22
CA ASN A 33 15.29 -12.44 10.61
C ASN A 33 14.00 -11.63 10.77
N ALA A 34 12.90 -12.31 11.10
CA ALA A 34 11.60 -11.71 11.40
C ALA A 34 11.38 -11.43 12.90
N SER A 35 12.45 -11.26 13.68
CA SER A 35 12.34 -11.07 15.13
C SER A 35 11.69 -9.74 15.51
N VAL A 36 10.63 -9.82 16.32
CA VAL A 36 9.93 -8.65 16.89
C VAL A 36 10.88 -7.77 17.70
N VAL A 37 11.89 -8.35 18.35
CA VAL A 37 12.88 -7.62 19.15
C VAL A 37 13.73 -6.71 18.27
N THR A 38 14.11 -7.17 17.07
CA THR A 38 14.88 -6.36 16.13
C THR A 38 14.05 -5.17 15.63
N ILE A 39 12.77 -5.41 15.30
CA ILE A 39 11.85 -4.35 14.86
C ILE A 39 11.63 -3.33 15.97
N LEU A 40 11.46 -3.78 17.22
CA LEU A 40 11.30 -2.90 18.39
C LEU A 40 12.56 -2.08 18.65
N ALA A 41 13.74 -2.68 18.56
CA ALA A 41 15.01 -1.99 18.71
C ALA A 41 15.17 -0.89 17.63
N THR A 42 14.81 -1.17 16.38
CA THR A 42 14.78 -0.18 15.30
C THR A 42 13.79 0.95 15.58
N ALA A 43 12.60 0.64 16.10
CA ALA A 43 11.61 1.66 16.46
C ALA A 43 12.11 2.61 17.56
N ILE A 44 12.71 2.07 18.62
CA ILE A 44 13.31 2.88 19.70
C ILE A 44 14.46 3.72 19.17
N MET A 45 15.33 3.14 18.33
CA MET A 45 16.42 3.88 17.70
C MET A 45 15.91 5.04 16.84
N ALA A 46 14.85 4.81 16.04
CA ALA A 46 14.23 5.85 15.23
C ALA A 46 13.66 6.99 16.08
N ILE A 47 13.02 6.67 17.22
CA ILE A 47 12.55 7.67 18.18
C ILE A 47 13.71 8.52 18.68
N ILE A 48 14.80 7.89 19.14
CA ILE A 48 15.97 8.60 19.69
C ILE A 48 16.63 9.49 18.63
N ILE A 49 16.82 8.97 17.41
CA ILE A 49 17.43 9.72 16.30
C ILE A 49 16.54 10.88 15.85
N SER A 50 15.21 10.76 15.97
CA SER A 50 14.30 11.86 15.65
C SER A 50 14.50 13.10 16.53
N PHE A 51 15.05 12.95 17.75
CA PHE A 51 15.41 14.08 18.61
C PHE A 51 16.80 14.67 18.28
N PHE A 52 17.57 14.02 17.40
CA PHE A 52 18.91 14.46 17.03
C PHE A 52 18.87 15.49 15.89
N GLY A 53 18.80 16.77 16.27
CA GLY A 53 18.70 17.91 15.34
C GLY A 53 19.69 17.90 14.16
N PRO A 54 21.00 17.61 14.35
CA PRO A 54 21.95 17.56 13.24
C PRO A 54 21.59 16.52 12.16
N PHE A 55 21.00 15.39 12.54
CA PHE A 55 20.58 14.36 11.60
C PHE A 55 19.34 14.79 10.79
N VAL A 56 18.39 15.47 11.44
CA VAL A 56 17.22 16.04 10.77
C VAL A 56 17.64 17.09 9.73
N THR A 57 18.57 17.97 10.09
CA THR A 57 19.12 18.98 9.16
C THR A 57 19.87 18.32 8.00
N PHE A 58 20.59 17.24 8.25
CA PHE A 58 21.25 16.46 7.20
C PHE A 58 20.23 15.87 6.21
N LEU A 59 19.14 15.27 6.70
CA LEU A 59 18.06 14.76 5.85
C LEU A 59 17.42 15.89 5.01
N ALA A 60 17.24 17.07 5.60
CA ALA A 60 16.71 18.24 4.89
C ALA A 60 17.68 18.80 3.83
N SER A 61 18.97 18.50 3.92
CA SER A 61 19.98 18.90 2.92
C SER A 61 20.02 18.00 1.67
N ILE A 62 19.28 16.87 1.69
CA ILE A 62 19.25 15.92 0.57
C ILE A 62 18.59 16.59 -0.65
N PRO A 63 19.23 16.60 -1.84
CA PRO A 63 18.66 17.20 -3.04
C PRO A 63 17.32 16.57 -3.46
N ASN A 64 16.42 17.40 -3.99
CA ASN A 64 15.12 16.94 -4.51
C ASN A 64 15.24 15.84 -5.57
N CYS A 65 16.30 15.85 -6.38
CA CYS A 65 16.55 14.82 -7.39
C CYS A 65 16.74 13.42 -6.77
N VAL A 66 17.38 13.33 -5.59
CA VAL A 66 17.59 12.07 -4.88
C VAL A 66 16.28 11.60 -4.26
N MET A 67 15.54 12.51 -3.61
CA MET A 67 14.23 12.17 -3.05
C MET A 67 13.22 11.73 -4.11
N GLY A 68 13.23 12.35 -5.30
CA GLY A 68 12.43 11.90 -6.44
C GLY A 68 12.77 10.46 -6.86
N GLY A 69 14.06 10.11 -6.93
CA GLY A 69 14.51 8.75 -7.22
C GLY A 69 14.04 7.73 -6.18
N VAL A 70 14.19 8.05 -4.89
CA VAL A 70 13.72 7.18 -3.80
C VAL A 70 12.21 6.98 -3.88
N CYS A 71 11.43 8.05 -4.07
CA CYS A 71 9.98 7.97 -4.22
C CYS A 71 9.56 7.07 -5.40
N ILE A 72 10.21 7.19 -6.55
CA ILE A 72 9.93 6.34 -7.72
C ILE A 72 10.18 4.87 -7.38
N THR A 73 11.30 4.55 -6.72
CA THR A 73 11.60 3.17 -6.30
C THR A 73 10.56 2.64 -5.32
N LEU A 74 10.17 3.42 -4.30
CA LEU A 74 9.18 3.02 -3.31
C LEU A 74 7.79 2.80 -3.92
N TYR A 75 7.31 3.75 -4.72
CA TYR A 75 6.03 3.60 -5.42
C TYR A 75 6.07 2.46 -6.44
N GLY A 76 7.21 2.23 -7.09
CA GLY A 76 7.44 1.05 -7.94
C GLY A 76 7.31 -0.26 -7.17
N PHE A 77 7.93 -0.37 -5.99
CA PHE A 77 7.80 -1.55 -5.13
C PHE A 77 6.36 -1.78 -4.66
N ILE A 78 5.63 -0.70 -4.32
CA ILE A 78 4.21 -0.78 -3.94
C ILE A 78 3.38 -1.34 -5.11
N ALA A 79 3.60 -0.84 -6.33
CA ALA A 79 2.91 -1.32 -7.54
C ALA A 79 3.20 -2.80 -7.82
N VAL A 80 4.48 -3.21 -7.76
CA VAL A 80 4.89 -4.62 -7.98
C VAL A 80 4.33 -5.54 -6.90
N SER A 81 4.31 -5.11 -5.65
CA SER A 81 3.69 -5.86 -4.54
C SER A 81 2.19 -6.07 -4.79
N GLY A 82 1.49 -5.04 -5.28
CA GLY A 82 0.11 -5.13 -5.74
C GLY A 82 -0.11 -6.18 -6.83
N LEU A 83 0.72 -6.15 -7.88
CA LEU A 83 0.66 -7.14 -8.97
C LEU A 83 0.95 -8.56 -8.49
N LYS A 84 1.90 -8.73 -7.56
CA LYS A 84 2.21 -10.03 -6.94
C LYS A 84 1.03 -10.59 -6.13
N MET A 85 0.20 -9.73 -5.54
CA MET A 85 -1.04 -10.16 -4.88
C MET A 85 -2.07 -10.65 -5.90
N ILE A 86 -2.21 -9.97 -7.05
CA ILE A 86 -3.12 -10.36 -8.13
C ILE A 86 -2.70 -11.69 -8.77
N GLN A 87 -1.39 -11.94 -8.91
CA GLN A 87 -0.86 -13.17 -9.52
C GLN A 87 -1.32 -14.46 -8.80
N LYS A 88 -1.70 -14.39 -7.52
CA LYS A 88 -2.21 -15.55 -6.78
C LYS A 88 -3.64 -15.94 -7.17
N VAL A 89 -4.35 -15.07 -7.89
CA VAL A 89 -5.74 -15.28 -8.31
C VAL A 89 -5.76 -15.86 -9.72
N ASN A 90 -6.69 -16.78 -9.99
CA ASN A 90 -6.90 -17.29 -11.33
C ASN A 90 -7.50 -16.18 -12.22
N LEU A 91 -6.71 -15.71 -13.18
CA LEU A 91 -7.08 -14.67 -14.15
C LEU A 91 -7.74 -15.25 -15.42
N ASP A 92 -7.79 -16.57 -15.58
CA ASP A 92 -8.57 -17.21 -16.66
C ASP A 92 -10.08 -17.15 -16.36
N GLU A 93 -10.46 -17.01 -15.08
CA GLU A 93 -11.84 -16.73 -14.70
C GLU A 93 -12.23 -15.30 -15.10
N ASN A 94 -13.16 -15.18 -16.05
CA ASN A 94 -13.64 -13.90 -16.59
C ASN A 94 -14.08 -12.93 -15.49
N ARG A 95 -14.65 -13.44 -14.39
CA ARG A 95 -15.05 -12.65 -13.23
C ARG A 95 -13.86 -11.93 -12.59
N ASN A 96 -12.81 -12.68 -12.26
CA ASN A 96 -11.63 -12.12 -11.59
C ASN A 96 -10.87 -11.18 -12.51
N LEU A 97 -10.75 -11.55 -13.79
CA LEU A 97 -10.17 -10.70 -14.83
C LEU A 97 -10.91 -9.35 -14.92
N PHE A 98 -12.24 -9.38 -14.97
CA PHE A 98 -13.05 -8.16 -15.08
C PHE A 98 -12.92 -7.25 -13.84
N VAL A 99 -12.95 -7.82 -12.63
CA VAL A 99 -12.76 -7.05 -11.39
C VAL A 99 -11.39 -6.36 -11.38
N VAL A 100 -10.32 -7.09 -11.73
CA VAL A 100 -8.96 -6.53 -11.79
C VAL A 100 -8.87 -5.43 -12.86
N ALA A 101 -9.46 -5.64 -14.04
CA ALA A 101 -9.47 -4.66 -15.12
C ALA A 101 -10.16 -3.35 -14.70
N VAL A 102 -11.31 -3.41 -14.04
CA VAL A 102 -12.04 -2.23 -13.56
C VAL A 102 -11.22 -1.46 -12.52
N ILE A 103 -10.57 -2.15 -11.57
CA ILE A 103 -9.73 -1.52 -10.54
C ILE A 103 -8.54 -0.80 -11.18
N LEU A 104 -7.85 -1.46 -12.13
CA LEU A 104 -6.69 -0.88 -12.81
C LEU A 104 -7.08 0.32 -13.68
N ILE A 105 -8.17 0.23 -14.44
CA ILE A 105 -8.66 1.32 -15.29
C ILE A 105 -9.10 2.51 -14.44
N ALA A 106 -9.87 2.29 -13.37
CA ALA A 106 -10.31 3.39 -12.50
C ALA A 106 -9.14 4.05 -11.75
N GLY A 107 -8.17 3.27 -11.28
CA GLY A 107 -7.02 3.76 -10.52
C GLY A 107 -5.99 4.46 -11.40
N ILE A 108 -5.46 3.77 -12.42
CA ILE A 108 -4.42 4.28 -13.32
C ILE A 108 -5.00 5.29 -14.30
N GLY A 109 -6.23 5.07 -14.78
CA GLY A 109 -6.93 5.98 -15.69
C GLY A 109 -7.38 7.29 -15.05
N GLY A 110 -7.14 7.49 -13.75
CA GLY A 110 -7.35 8.79 -13.09
C GLY A 110 -8.81 9.17 -12.92
N LEU A 111 -9.72 8.19 -12.78
CA LEU A 111 -11.15 8.47 -12.63
C LEU A 111 -11.40 9.18 -11.29
N THR A 112 -11.64 10.48 -11.34
CA THR A 112 -12.00 11.30 -10.19
C THR A 112 -13.46 11.72 -10.30
N ILE A 113 -14.24 11.45 -9.26
CA ILE A 113 -15.66 11.80 -9.23
C ILE A 113 -15.83 12.91 -8.19
N ASN A 114 -16.26 14.07 -8.66
CA ASN A 114 -16.49 15.23 -7.80
C ASN A 114 -18.00 15.33 -7.54
N PHE A 115 -18.43 15.00 -6.32
CA PHE A 115 -19.80 15.19 -5.88
C PHE A 115 -19.87 16.48 -5.05
N GLY A 116 -20.22 17.59 -5.71
CA GLY A 116 -20.35 18.90 -5.06
C GLY A 116 -19.02 19.34 -4.40
N SER A 117 -18.96 19.28 -3.07
CA SER A 117 -17.77 19.64 -2.27
C SER A 117 -16.85 18.46 -1.92
N ILE A 118 -17.18 17.23 -2.31
CA ILE A 118 -16.40 16.04 -1.98
C ILE A 118 -15.75 15.51 -3.26
N THR A 119 -14.43 15.53 -3.29
CA THR A 119 -13.63 15.00 -4.40
C THR A 119 -13.20 13.58 -4.05
N LEU A 120 -13.74 12.57 -4.76
CA LEU A 120 -13.21 11.22 -4.65
C LEU A 120 -11.94 11.12 -5.49
N THR A 121 -10.83 10.80 -4.83
CA THR A 121 -9.56 10.51 -5.48
C THR A 121 -9.65 9.23 -6.31
N SER A 122 -8.79 9.11 -7.33
CA SER A 122 -8.77 7.96 -8.24
C SER A 122 -8.58 6.62 -7.50
N ILE A 123 -7.76 6.62 -6.45
CA ILE A 123 -7.54 5.43 -5.60
C ILE A 123 -8.82 5.04 -4.84
N ALA A 124 -9.54 6.02 -4.28
CA ALA A 124 -10.80 5.78 -3.58
C ALA A 124 -11.89 5.27 -4.55
N CYS A 125 -12.01 5.89 -5.73
CA CYS A 125 -12.90 5.44 -6.80
C CYS A 125 -12.60 4.00 -7.22
N ALA A 126 -11.33 3.67 -7.46
CA ALA A 126 -10.91 2.34 -7.87
C ALA A 126 -11.27 1.27 -6.83
N LEU A 127 -11.09 1.57 -5.54
CA LEU A 127 -11.43 0.67 -4.45
C LEU A 127 -12.95 0.45 -4.35
N ILE A 128 -13.74 1.52 -4.42
CA ILE A 128 -15.21 1.43 -4.36
C ILE A 128 -15.74 0.63 -5.56
N LEU A 129 -15.30 0.96 -6.78
CA LEU A 129 -15.70 0.25 -7.99
C LEU A 129 -15.26 -1.22 -7.97
N GLY A 130 -14.07 -1.51 -7.44
CA GLY A 130 -13.59 -2.88 -7.26
C GLY A 130 -14.50 -3.71 -6.34
N ILE A 131 -14.88 -3.15 -5.19
CA ILE A 131 -15.80 -3.81 -4.24
C ILE A 131 -17.18 -4.03 -4.88
N ILE A 132 -17.73 -3.00 -5.54
CA ILE A 132 -19.04 -3.08 -6.19
C ILE A 132 -19.02 -4.14 -7.30
N THR A 133 -18.02 -4.10 -8.18
CA THR A 133 -17.88 -5.05 -9.29
C THR A 133 -17.72 -6.49 -8.77
N ASN A 134 -16.88 -6.69 -7.75
CA ASN A 134 -16.73 -8.01 -7.13
C ASN A 134 -18.03 -8.52 -6.48
N SER A 135 -18.88 -7.63 -5.96
CA SER A 135 -20.14 -8.00 -5.32
C SER A 135 -21.28 -8.24 -6.31
N ILE A 136 -21.30 -7.53 -7.44
CA ILE A 136 -22.34 -7.66 -8.47
C ILE A 136 -22.10 -8.90 -9.34
N LEU A 137 -20.84 -9.21 -9.64
CA LEU A 137 -20.57 -10.37 -10.49
C LEU A 137 -20.92 -11.67 -9.76
N PRO A 138 -21.77 -12.53 -10.35
CA PRO A 138 -22.13 -13.81 -9.77
C PRO A 138 -20.87 -14.65 -9.57
N LYS A 139 -20.77 -15.34 -8.44
CA LYS A 139 -19.71 -16.34 -8.24
C LYS A 139 -19.97 -17.45 -9.25
N ASP A 140 -19.04 -17.67 -10.18
CA ASP A 140 -19.09 -18.88 -10.97
C ASP A 140 -19.12 -20.06 -9.98
N LYS A 141 -20.13 -20.93 -10.14
CA LYS A 141 -20.15 -22.18 -9.37
C LYS A 141 -18.85 -22.89 -9.69
N GLU A 142 -18.10 -23.30 -8.67
CA GLU A 142 -17.05 -24.29 -8.82
C GLU A 142 -17.60 -25.39 -9.75
N ILE A 143 -17.04 -25.46 -10.95
CA ILE A 143 -17.17 -26.66 -11.76
C ILE A 143 -16.32 -27.69 -11.03
N SER A 144 -16.97 -28.37 -10.10
CA SER A 144 -16.61 -29.72 -9.68
C SER A 144 -16.56 -30.59 -10.94
N ALA A 145 -15.36 -30.76 -11.49
CA ALA A 145 -14.96 -31.91 -12.27
C ALA A 145 -13.68 -32.40 -11.56
N ALA A 146 -13.61 -33.53 -10.85
CA ALA A 146 -14.12 -34.86 -11.21
C ALA A 146 -13.83 -35.15 -12.69
N GLU A 147 -12.55 -35.19 -13.06
CA GLU A 147 -11.82 -36.41 -13.48
C GLU A 147 -10.34 -36.10 -13.70
#